data_AF-V5HLD9-F1
#
_entry.id   AF-V5HLD9-F1
#
_cell.length_a   1.000
_cell.length_b   1.000
_cell.length_c   1.000
_cell.angle_alpha   90.00
_cell.angle_beta   90.00
_cell.angle_gamma   90.00
#
_symmetry.space_group_name_H-M   'P 1'
#
loop_
_entity.id
_entity.type
_entity.pdbx_description
1 polymer ?
#
loop_
_entity_poly.entity_id
_entity_poly.type
_entity_poly.pdbx_seq_one_letter_code
_entity_poly.pdbx_strand_id
1 'polypeptide(L)'
;DSPPSGLKWCLNEWDQKECTSVVKELCERTVTVNGVPKVERLRSYTTGAWEPGVLVKDNCNSIPSMTAVANFFGPGRSFDGNNFDNGHAAIFIRCLRGGEDGIEVYDQTRDIELGRHDRYATSSRTFNGSSFYTIDIKSTTTPLFNRDESS
;
A
#
# COMPACT_ATOMS: atom_id res chain seq x y z
N ASP A 1 -8.78 19.59 -5.59
CA ASP A 1 -8.12 18.74 -4.58
C ASP A 1 -6.76 18.28 -5.07
N SER A 2 -5.78 19.15 -4.93
CA SER A 2 -4.37 18.82 -5.19
C SER A 2 -3.83 17.94 -4.07
N PRO A 3 -2.87 17.04 -4.34
CA PRO A 3 -2.20 16.33 -3.26
C PRO A 3 -1.58 17.32 -2.27
N PRO A 4 -1.46 16.93 -0.98
CA PRO A 4 -0.81 17.76 0.03
C PRO A 4 0.47 18.40 -0.50
N SER A 5 0.55 19.73 -0.43
CA SER A 5 1.71 20.50 -0.88
C SER A 5 2.96 20.02 -0.13
N GLY A 6 3.82 19.29 -0.84
CA GLY A 6 4.94 18.53 -0.26
C GLY A 6 5.18 17.20 -0.96
N LEU A 7 4.19 16.70 -1.69
CA LEU A 7 4.26 15.46 -2.48
C LEU A 7 4.85 15.61 -3.88
N LYS A 8 5.55 16.72 -4.15
CA LYS A 8 6.33 16.85 -5.38
C LYS A 8 7.54 15.93 -5.22
N TRP A 9 7.33 14.70 -5.67
CA TRP A 9 8.30 13.64 -5.87
C TRP A 9 8.80 12.98 -4.56
N CYS A 10 8.25 11.81 -4.22
CA CYS A 10 8.97 10.83 -3.40
C CYS A 10 10.15 10.30 -4.23
N LEU A 11 11.19 11.12 -4.38
CA LEU A 11 12.47 10.78 -4.98
C LEU A 11 13.46 10.49 -3.85
N ASN A 12 13.84 9.24 -3.72
CA ASN A 12 15.26 8.95 -3.64
C ASN A 12 15.76 8.79 -5.07
N GLU A 13 16.69 9.65 -5.49
CA GLU A 13 17.26 9.68 -6.86
C GLU A 13 18.00 8.38 -7.25
N TRP A 14 18.08 7.41 -6.34
CA TRP A 14 18.76 6.12 -6.50
C TRP A 14 17.80 4.93 -6.67
N ASP A 15 16.50 5.07 -6.34
CA ASP A 15 15.52 4.01 -6.55
C ASP A 15 14.63 4.34 -7.74
N GLN A 16 14.52 3.37 -8.64
CA GLN A 16 13.76 3.44 -9.87
C GLN A 16 12.24 3.32 -9.61
N LYS A 17 11.69 4.28 -8.84
CA LYS A 17 10.28 4.65 -8.63
C LYS A 17 9.26 3.50 -8.55
N GLU A 18 9.31 2.78 -7.45
CA GLU A 18 8.33 1.75 -7.11
C GLU A 18 7.06 2.36 -6.52
N CYS A 19 5.90 1.86 -6.93
CA CYS A 19 4.57 2.23 -6.41
C CYS A 19 4.47 2.11 -4.86
N THR A 20 5.34 1.28 -4.27
CA THR A 20 5.51 1.09 -2.83
C THR A 20 5.94 2.36 -2.10
N SER A 21 6.72 3.24 -2.73
CA SER A 21 7.21 4.48 -2.11
C SER A 21 6.09 5.45 -1.77
N VAL A 22 5.07 5.54 -2.63
CA VAL A 22 3.87 6.37 -2.37
C VAL A 22 3.18 5.92 -1.10
N VAL A 23 2.96 4.62 -0.97
CA VAL A 23 2.31 4.02 0.19
C VAL A 23 3.18 4.15 1.44
N LYS A 24 4.49 3.89 1.34
CA LYS A 24 5.42 3.97 2.47
C LYS A 24 5.53 5.37 3.06
N GLU A 25 5.60 6.39 2.22
CA GLU A 25 5.78 7.78 2.68
C GLU A 25 4.47 8.44 3.15
N LEU A 26 3.32 8.02 2.61
CA LEU A 26 2.06 8.72 2.84
C LEU A 26 1.07 8.01 3.74
N CYS A 27 1.21 6.70 3.93
CA CYS A 27 0.29 5.96 4.76
C CYS A 27 0.88 5.72 6.15
N GLU A 28 0.01 5.92 7.14
CA GLU A 28 0.31 5.70 8.54
C GLU A 28 -0.72 4.70 9.10
N ARG A 29 -0.31 3.94 10.11
CA ARG A 29 -1.19 3.06 10.88
C ARG A 29 -1.13 3.45 12.34
N THR A 30 -2.23 3.26 13.05
CA THR A 30 -2.24 3.34 14.51
C THR A 30 -2.04 1.93 15.07
N VAL A 31 -1.00 1.76 15.88
CA VAL A 31 -0.71 0.53 16.63
C VAL A 31 -0.86 0.81 18.12
N THR A 32 -1.09 -0.23 18.92
CA THR A 32 -1.04 -0.10 20.38
C THR A 32 0.30 -0.64 20.88
N VAL A 33 1.10 0.21 21.53
CA VAL A 33 2.37 -0.18 22.15
C VAL A 33 2.23 0.04 23.64
N ASN A 34 2.34 -1.04 24.43
CA ASN A 34 2.18 -1.00 25.89
C ASN A 34 0.87 -0.32 26.36
N GLY A 35 -0.23 -0.56 25.63
CA GLY A 35 -1.54 0.05 25.93
C GLY A 35 -1.71 1.49 25.43
N VAL A 36 -0.70 2.08 24.78
CA VAL A 36 -0.74 3.44 24.25
C VAL A 36 -0.86 3.43 22.72
N PRO A 37 -1.82 4.15 22.12
CA PRO A 37 -1.89 4.35 20.69
C PRO A 37 -0.66 5.09 20.17
N LYS A 38 0.00 4.52 19.17
CA LYS A 38 1.15 5.10 18.48
C LYS A 38 0.90 5.09 16.98
N VAL A 39 1.17 6.20 16.33
CA VAL A 39 1.13 6.29 14.87
C VAL A 39 2.48 5.88 14.30
N GLU A 40 2.47 4.97 13.34
CA GLU A 40 3.64 4.47 12.66
C GLU A 40 3.47 4.58 11.15
N ARG A 41 4.50 5.04 10.46
CA ARG A 41 4.50 5.13 9.00
C ARG A 41 4.85 3.80 8.37
N LEU A 42 4.27 3.51 7.21
CA LEU A 42 4.58 2.28 6.48
C LEU A 42 6.05 2.21 6.02
N ARG A 43 6.75 3.34 5.84
CA ARG A 43 8.21 3.37 5.57
C ARG A 43 9.07 2.69 6.63
N SER A 44 8.56 2.49 7.84
CA SER A 44 9.27 1.75 8.89
C SER A 44 9.31 0.24 8.64
N TYR A 45 8.58 -0.26 7.64
CA TYR A 45 8.44 -1.67 7.33
C TYR A 45 8.94 -1.97 5.91
N THR A 46 9.66 -3.09 5.77
CA THR A 46 9.93 -3.64 4.43
C THR A 46 8.66 -4.22 3.85
N THR A 47 8.54 -4.27 2.52
CA THR A 47 7.38 -4.86 1.84
C THR A 47 7.19 -6.35 2.14
N GLY A 48 8.25 -7.06 2.57
CA GLY A 48 8.15 -8.45 3.05
C GLY A 48 7.37 -8.62 4.36
N ALA A 49 7.18 -7.53 5.12
CA ALA A 49 6.33 -7.50 6.31
C ALA A 49 4.85 -7.24 5.97
N TRP A 50 4.52 -6.86 4.73
CA TRP A 50 3.14 -6.60 4.34
C TRP A 50 2.38 -7.92 4.18
N GLU A 51 1.14 -7.93 4.63
CA GLU A 51 0.21 -9.04 4.47
C GLU A 51 -1.15 -8.54 3.97
N PRO A 52 -1.91 -9.37 3.24
CA PRO A 52 -3.22 -8.98 2.77
C PRO A 52 -4.20 -8.91 3.95
N GLY A 53 -4.81 -7.74 4.14
CA GLY A 53 -5.98 -7.58 5.00
C GLY A 53 -7.26 -8.00 4.27
N VAL A 54 -8.20 -7.07 4.13
CA VAL A 54 -9.49 -7.33 3.47
C VAL A 54 -9.43 -7.06 1.97
N LEU A 55 -10.15 -7.87 1.21
CA LEU A 55 -10.29 -7.70 -0.24
C LEU A 55 -11.17 -6.48 -0.55
N VAL A 56 -10.63 -5.48 -1.24
CA VAL A 56 -11.29 -4.18 -1.43
C VAL A 56 -12.61 -4.31 -2.18
N LYS A 57 -12.64 -5.10 -3.27
CA LYS A 57 -13.83 -5.23 -4.12
C LYS A 57 -15.07 -5.69 -3.34
N ASP A 58 -14.90 -6.61 -2.38
CA ASP A 58 -15.98 -7.20 -1.60
C ASP A 58 -16.37 -6.32 -0.40
N ASN A 59 -15.54 -5.32 -0.07
CA ASN A 59 -15.65 -4.47 1.11
C ASN A 59 -15.74 -2.99 0.75
N CYS A 60 -16.17 -2.68 -0.48
CA CYS A 60 -16.05 -1.35 -1.06
C CYS A 60 -16.59 -0.21 -0.17
N ASN A 61 -17.73 -0.43 0.47
CA ASN A 61 -18.41 0.56 1.30
C ASN A 61 -17.78 0.75 2.69
N SER A 62 -16.92 -0.17 3.11
CA SER A 62 -16.28 -0.14 4.43
C SER A 62 -14.82 0.29 4.41
N ILE A 63 -14.18 0.35 3.24
CA ILE A 63 -12.79 0.82 3.14
C ILE A 63 -12.77 2.35 3.06
N PRO A 64 -12.14 3.05 4.02
CA PRO A 64 -12.00 4.50 3.95
C PRO A 64 -11.14 4.91 2.76
N SER A 65 -11.44 6.06 2.17
CA SER A 65 -10.49 6.73 1.28
C SER A 65 -9.16 6.98 2.00
N MET A 66 -8.06 7.03 1.25
CA MET A 66 -6.69 7.12 1.76
C MET A 66 -6.14 5.86 2.43
N THR A 67 -6.82 4.71 2.27
CA THR A 67 -6.32 3.43 2.78
C THR A 67 -5.21 2.87 1.89
N ALA A 68 -4.13 2.37 2.52
CA ALA A 68 -3.06 1.67 1.83
C ALA A 68 -3.56 0.33 1.25
N VAL A 69 -3.35 0.10 -0.05
CA VAL A 69 -3.77 -1.13 -0.73
C VAL A 69 -2.65 -1.70 -1.59
N ALA A 70 -2.66 -3.02 -1.76
CA ALA A 70 -1.76 -3.70 -2.67
C ALA A 70 -2.35 -5.00 -3.23
N ASN A 71 -1.78 -5.44 -4.35
CA ASN A 71 -2.02 -6.79 -4.87
C ASN A 71 -0.97 -7.73 -4.30
N PHE A 72 -1.43 -8.89 -3.82
CA PHE A 72 -0.60 -9.93 -3.23
C PHE A 72 -0.70 -11.20 -4.08
N PHE A 73 0.44 -11.74 -4.51
CA PHE A 73 0.49 -12.88 -5.43
C PHE A 73 1.36 -14.02 -4.89
N GLY A 74 1.21 -15.20 -5.50
CA GLY A 74 1.99 -16.39 -5.14
C GLY A 74 1.50 -17.15 -3.91
N PRO A 75 2.10 -18.32 -3.61
CA PRO A 75 1.79 -19.11 -2.42
C PRO A 75 2.07 -18.30 -1.15
N GLY A 76 1.08 -18.21 -0.26
CA GLY A 76 1.16 -17.39 0.96
C GLY A 76 0.79 -15.91 0.77
N ARG A 77 0.32 -15.49 -0.42
CA ARG A 77 -0.11 -14.12 -0.72
C ARG A 77 0.95 -13.07 -0.31
N SER A 78 2.17 -13.24 -0.79
CA SER A 78 3.24 -12.28 -0.56
C SER A 78 3.17 -11.10 -1.53
N PHE A 79 3.64 -9.94 -1.09
CA PHE A 79 3.91 -8.82 -1.98
C PHE A 79 5.31 -9.00 -2.61
N ASP A 80 5.40 -9.07 -3.94
CA ASP A 80 6.69 -9.11 -4.66
C ASP A 80 6.93 -7.79 -5.38
N GLY A 81 7.47 -6.81 -4.64
CA GLY A 81 7.74 -5.47 -5.15
C GLY A 81 8.86 -5.39 -6.20
N ASN A 82 9.70 -6.41 -6.29
CA ASN A 82 10.84 -6.43 -7.22
C ASN A 82 10.45 -6.93 -8.61
N ASN A 83 9.23 -7.45 -8.75
CA ASN A 83 8.75 -8.01 -9.99
C ASN A 83 7.59 -7.17 -10.52
N PHE A 84 7.82 -6.51 -11.65
CA PHE A 84 6.80 -5.69 -12.32
C PHE A 84 5.52 -6.48 -12.63
N ASP A 85 5.63 -7.81 -12.73
CA ASP A 85 4.51 -8.72 -12.97
C ASP A 85 3.81 -9.23 -11.68
N ASN A 86 4.36 -8.95 -10.49
CA ASN A 86 3.86 -9.51 -9.22
C ASN A 86 3.82 -8.53 -8.03
N GLY A 87 3.38 -7.30 -8.23
CA GLY A 87 3.08 -6.44 -7.09
C GLY A 87 2.74 -5.03 -7.52
N HIS A 88 1.64 -4.50 -7.02
CA HIS A 88 1.33 -3.09 -7.16
C HIS A 88 0.77 -2.57 -5.85
N ALA A 89 1.20 -1.39 -5.43
CA ALA A 89 0.77 -0.74 -4.21
C ALA A 89 0.25 0.66 -4.54
N ALA A 90 -0.81 1.06 -3.86
CA ALA A 90 -1.46 2.34 -4.11
C ALA A 90 -2.21 2.82 -2.88
N ILE A 91 -2.71 4.05 -2.95
CA ILE A 91 -3.63 4.60 -1.95
C ILE A 91 -5.03 4.56 -2.54
N PHE A 92 -5.94 3.83 -1.88
CA PHE A 92 -7.32 3.69 -2.31
C PHE A 92 -8.07 5.02 -2.21
N ILE A 93 -8.83 5.39 -3.26
CA ILE A 93 -9.72 6.55 -3.23
C ILE A 93 -11.18 6.10 -3.09
N ARG A 94 -11.64 5.25 -4.00
CA ARG A 94 -13.00 4.69 -4.05
C ARG A 94 -13.05 3.51 -5.01
N CYS A 95 -14.13 2.72 -4.97
CA CYS A 95 -14.37 1.77 -6.05
C CYS A 95 -15.09 2.41 -7.25
N LEU A 96 -14.91 1.77 -8.40
CA LEU A 96 -15.65 2.03 -9.62
C LEU A 96 -16.83 1.03 -9.67
N ARG A 97 -18.05 1.54 -9.83
CA ARG A 97 -19.30 0.75 -9.82
C ARG A 97 -19.36 -0.32 -8.73
N GLY A 98 -19.12 0.07 -7.47
CA GLY A 98 -19.20 -0.85 -6.33
C GLY A 98 -18.10 -1.91 -6.26
N GLY A 99 -17.02 -1.78 -7.05
CA GLY A 99 -15.89 -2.72 -7.08
C GLY A 99 -15.88 -3.66 -8.28
N GLU A 100 -16.99 -3.73 -9.02
CA GLU A 100 -17.12 -4.57 -10.22
C GLU A 100 -16.24 -4.07 -11.36
N ASP A 101 -16.13 -2.75 -11.53
CA ASP A 101 -15.33 -2.14 -12.58
C ASP A 101 -13.88 -1.86 -12.14
N GLY A 102 -13.53 -2.12 -10.88
CA GLY A 102 -12.22 -1.87 -10.30
C GLY A 102 -12.23 -0.73 -9.27
N ILE A 103 -11.10 -0.02 -9.14
CA ILE A 103 -10.89 1.01 -8.11
C ILE A 103 -10.19 2.24 -8.68
N GLU A 104 -10.50 3.42 -8.14
CA GLU A 104 -9.69 4.62 -8.33
C GLU A 104 -8.65 4.67 -7.21
N VAL A 105 -7.40 4.91 -7.58
CA VAL A 105 -6.28 4.96 -6.66
C VAL A 105 -5.41 6.18 -6.89
N TYR A 106 -4.59 6.51 -5.89
CA TYR A 106 -3.49 7.43 -6.02
C TYR A 106 -2.18 6.63 -5.98
N ASP A 107 -1.44 6.64 -7.09
CA ASP A 107 -0.19 5.89 -7.24
C ASP A 107 0.76 6.54 -8.25
N GLN A 108 1.94 5.94 -8.39
CA GLN A 108 2.89 6.22 -9.46
C GLN A 108 3.47 4.89 -9.96
N THR A 109 4.05 4.91 -11.16
CA THR A 109 4.90 3.83 -11.66
C THR A 109 6.20 4.41 -12.22
N ARG A 110 7.07 3.56 -12.79
CA ARG A 110 8.24 4.02 -13.52
C ARG A 110 7.90 5.00 -14.66
N ASP A 111 6.79 4.74 -15.35
CA ASP A 111 6.41 5.42 -16.59
C ASP A 111 5.24 6.41 -16.41
N ILE A 112 4.65 6.45 -15.21
CA ILE A 112 3.48 7.29 -14.91
C ILE A 112 3.76 8.08 -13.65
N GLU A 113 3.65 9.41 -13.75
CA GLU A 113 3.80 10.33 -12.62
C GLU A 113 2.76 10.05 -11.52
N LEU A 114 3.07 10.53 -10.32
CA LEU A 114 2.16 10.45 -9.20
C LEU A 114 0.83 11.14 -9.51
N GLY A 115 -0.27 10.40 -9.46
CA GLY A 115 -1.57 10.90 -9.85
C GLY A 115 -2.71 9.98 -9.43
N ARG A 116 -3.94 10.41 -9.75
CA ARG A 116 -5.13 9.56 -9.63
C ARG A 116 -5.28 8.73 -10.88
N HIS A 117 -5.42 7.42 -10.70
CA HIS A 117 -5.54 6.47 -11.80
C HIS A 117 -6.69 5.49 -11.52
N ASP A 118 -7.48 5.23 -12.56
CA ASP A 118 -8.44 4.15 -12.54
C ASP A 118 -7.72 2.82 -12.82
N ARG A 119 -7.81 1.89 -11.89
CA ARG A 119 -7.40 0.50 -12.05
C ARG A 119 -8.64 -0.32 -12.34
N TYR A 120 -8.89 -0.58 -13.61
CA TYR A 120 -10.08 -1.32 -14.04
C TYR A 120 -10.00 -2.80 -13.66
N ALA A 121 -11.15 -3.46 -13.52
CA ALA A 121 -11.21 -4.91 -13.45
C ALA A 121 -10.71 -5.52 -14.76
N THR A 122 -9.69 -6.38 -14.69
CA THR A 122 -9.07 -7.01 -15.86
C THR A 122 -8.56 -8.41 -15.53
N SER A 123 -8.34 -9.23 -16.54
CA SER A 123 -7.65 -10.53 -16.39
C SER A 123 -6.15 -10.37 -16.13
N SER A 124 -5.57 -9.19 -16.36
CA SER A 124 -4.16 -8.92 -16.03
C SER A 124 -3.95 -8.92 -14.52
N ARG A 125 -3.04 -9.77 -14.03
CA ARG A 125 -2.76 -9.88 -12.59
C ARG A 125 -2.42 -8.54 -11.95
N THR A 126 -1.53 -7.76 -12.57
CA THR A 126 -0.99 -6.53 -11.98
C THR A 126 -1.90 -5.32 -12.14
N PHE A 127 -2.66 -5.26 -13.22
CA PHE A 127 -3.53 -4.12 -13.51
C PHE A 127 -4.98 -4.33 -13.02
N ASN A 128 -5.31 -5.49 -12.47
CA ASN A 128 -6.66 -5.80 -12.01
C ASN A 128 -7.00 -5.02 -10.73
N GLY A 129 -7.89 -4.05 -10.87
CA GLY A 129 -8.47 -3.30 -9.76
C GLY A 129 -9.24 -4.17 -8.77
N SER A 130 -9.67 -5.36 -9.17
CA SER A 130 -10.40 -6.30 -8.31
C SER A 130 -9.50 -7.23 -7.47
N SER A 131 -8.17 -7.13 -7.57
CA SER A 131 -7.24 -7.96 -6.78
C SER A 131 -6.52 -7.21 -5.64
N PHE A 132 -6.92 -5.97 -5.37
CA PHE A 132 -6.36 -5.18 -4.28
C PHE A 132 -6.92 -5.61 -2.92
N TYR A 133 -6.00 -5.78 -1.97
CA TYR A 133 -6.30 -5.93 -0.55
C TYR A 133 -5.81 -4.69 0.19
N THR A 134 -6.42 -4.38 1.34
CA THR A 134 -5.77 -3.47 2.29
C THR A 134 -4.43 -4.05 2.74
N ILE A 135 -3.46 -3.19 3.02
CA ILE A 135 -2.16 -3.60 3.55
C ILE A 135 -2.25 -3.67 5.07
N ASP A 136 -2.07 -4.88 5.60
CA ASP A 136 -1.75 -5.11 7.00
C ASP A 136 -0.24 -5.40 7.13
N ILE A 137 0.25 -5.42 8.37
CA ILE A 137 1.64 -5.74 8.69
C ILE A 137 1.65 -6.97 9.57
N LYS A 138 2.41 -7.99 9.14
CA LYS A 138 2.67 -9.21 9.92
C LYS A 138 2.98 -8.84 11.35
N SER A 139 2.14 -9.30 12.28
CA SER A 139 2.40 -9.15 13.70
C SER A 139 3.66 -9.93 14.05
N THR A 140 4.79 -9.26 14.08
CA THR A 140 5.94 -9.77 14.81
C THR A 140 5.61 -9.53 16.27
N THR A 141 5.33 -10.59 17.04
CA THR A 141 5.24 -10.55 18.51
C THR A 141 6.60 -10.25 19.16
N THR A 142 7.39 -9.38 18.55
CA THR A 142 8.65 -8.86 19.05
C THR A 142 8.54 -7.33 18.99
N PRO A 143 8.50 -6.64 20.13
CA PRO A 143 8.53 -5.19 20.17
C PRO A 143 9.71 -4.68 19.33
N LEU A 144 9.46 -3.77 18.39
CA LEU A 144 10.49 -3.13 17.55
C LEU A 144 11.43 -2.18 18.33
N PHE A 145 11.48 -2.27 19.65
CA PHE A 145 12.40 -1.52 20.51
C PHE A 145 13.05 -2.45 21.51
N ASN A 146 13.95 -3.30 21.03
CA ASN A 146 15.14 -3.74 21.76
C ASN A 146 16.26 -3.80 20.72
N ARG A 147 16.67 -2.63 20.24
CA ARG A 147 18.06 -2.42 19.84
C ARG A 147 18.65 -1.56 20.93
N ASP A 148 19.27 -2.28 21.85
CA ASP A 148 20.02 -1.88 23.02
C ASP A 148 20.60 -0.45 22.97
N GLU A 149 20.29 0.31 24.01
CA GLU A 149 21.33 1.05 24.72
C GLU A 149 22.42 0.05 25.14
N SER A 150 23.61 0.17 24.56
CA SER A 150 24.94 -0.33 25.00
C SER A 150 25.82 -0.41 23.74
N SER A 151 26.80 0.45 23.50
CA SER A 151 27.98 0.76 24.33
C SER A 151 28.55 2.13 24.01
#